data_AF-A0A964N5G3-F1
#
_entry.id   AF-A0A964N5G3-F1
#
_cell.length_a   1.000
_cell.length_b   1.000
_cell.length_c   1.000
_cell.angle_alpha   90.00
_cell.angle_beta   90.00
_cell.angle_gamma   90.00
#
_symmetry.space_group_name_H-M   'P 1'
#
loop_
_entity.id
_entity.type
_entity.pdbx_description
1 polymer ?
#
loop_
_entity_poly.entity_id
_entity_poly.type
_entity_poly.pdbx_seq_one_letter_code
_entity_poly.pdbx_strand_id
1 'polypeptide(L)'
;MDSMEVIKGVAALLVARTIFFVTGTIGDILVKSRKLRETAIKIDPPPSAVPGAALAALAPIGPLLVSSAVANGETIAKRQCAACDTFNEGGKSGLGPNLYGVVARAHAGTEEFNFSNALKGKLSEWSFEDLNVWLHRADVIAFLRSLSKSPVPLPW
;
A
#
# COMPACT_ATOMS: atom_id res chain seq x y z
N MET A 1 -19.16 -28.78 46.53
CA MET A 1 -19.26 -29.13 45.10
C MET A 1 -18.82 -30.56 44.96
N ASP A 2 -19.68 -31.42 44.42
CA ASP A 2 -19.36 -32.84 44.31
C ASP A 2 -18.16 -33.05 43.38
N SER A 3 -17.20 -33.86 43.83
CA SER A 3 -15.96 -34.16 43.09
C SER A 3 -16.24 -34.63 41.66
N MET A 4 -17.34 -35.35 41.47
CA MET A 4 -17.79 -35.85 40.17
C MET A 4 -18.22 -34.75 39.19
N GLU A 5 -18.78 -33.64 39.69
CA GLU A 5 -19.16 -32.49 38.84
C GLU A 5 -17.92 -31.71 38.39
N VAL A 6 -16.91 -31.59 39.26
CA VAL A 6 -15.63 -30.94 38.93
C VAL A 6 -14.85 -31.74 37.89
N ILE A 7 -14.80 -33.08 38.02
CA ILE A 7 -14.13 -33.96 37.05
C ILE A 7 -14.77 -33.87 35.66
N LYS A 8 -16.10 -33.82 35.58
CA LYS A 8 -16.82 -33.64 34.31
C LYS A 8 -16.54 -32.28 33.67
N GLY A 9 -16.51 -31.21 34.47
CA GLY A 9 -16.19 -29.86 33.98
C GLY A 9 -14.76 -29.76 33.41
N VAL A 10 -13.78 -30.31 34.12
CA VAL A 10 -12.38 -30.34 33.66
C VAL A 10 -12.23 -31.21 32.42
N ALA A 11 -12.89 -32.37 32.37
CA ALA A 11 -12.87 -33.26 31.20
C ALA A 11 -13.48 -32.59 29.95
N ALA A 12 -14.59 -31.87 30.11
CA ALA A 12 -15.23 -31.15 29.01
C ALA A 12 -14.30 -30.06 28.41
N LEU A 13 -13.62 -29.29 29.26
CA LEU A 13 -12.66 -28.27 28.81
C LEU A 13 -11.47 -28.90 28.08
N LEU A 14 -10.98 -30.03 28.57
CA LEU A 14 -9.84 -30.73 27.99
C LEU A 14 -10.17 -31.32 26.62
N VAL A 15 -11.37 -31.91 26.46
CA VAL A 15 -11.87 -32.41 25.17
C VAL A 15 -12.08 -31.27 24.19
N ALA A 16 -12.73 -30.18 24.61
CA ALA A 16 -12.98 -29.02 23.75
C ALA A 16 -11.68 -28.40 23.20
N ARG A 17 -10.66 -28.24 24.07
CA ARG A 17 -9.34 -27.72 23.68
C ARG A 17 -8.61 -28.65 22.72
N THR A 18 -8.70 -29.97 22.94
CA THR A 18 -8.06 -30.97 22.09
C THR A 18 -8.67 -30.96 20.69
N ILE A 19 -10.00 -30.88 20.59
CA ILE A 19 -10.70 -30.80 19.31
C ILE A 19 -10.27 -29.53 18.54
N PHE A 20 -10.21 -28.37 19.22
CA PHE A 20 -9.76 -27.12 18.59
C PHE A 20 -8.32 -27.18 18.07
N PHE A 21 -7.41 -27.78 18.84
CA PHE A 21 -6.02 -27.94 18.40
C PHE A 21 -5.87 -28.90 17.21
N VAL A 22 -6.65 -29.99 17.20
CA VAL A 22 -6.63 -30.97 16.11
C VAL A 22 -7.18 -30.38 14.81
N THR A 23 -8.30 -29.66 14.85
CA THR A 23 -8.85 -29.03 13.64
C THR A 23 -7.91 -27.95 13.06
N GLY A 24 -7.24 -27.18 13.92
CA GLY A 24 -6.21 -26.22 13.49
C GLY A 24 -5.00 -26.91 12.84
N THR A 25 -4.49 -27.98 13.46
CA THR A 25 -3.34 -28.73 12.94
C THR A 25 -3.65 -29.40 11.60
N ILE A 26 -4.87 -29.93 11.44
CA ILE A 26 -5.33 -30.48 10.16
C ILE A 26 -5.40 -29.38 9.09
N GLY A 27 -5.84 -28.18 9.45
CA GLY A 27 -5.81 -27.00 8.58
C GLY A 27 -4.41 -26.68 8.08
N ASP A 28 -3.41 -26.68 8.97
CA ASP A 28 -2.01 -26.43 8.61
C ASP A 28 -1.39 -27.56 7.75
N ILE A 29 -1.82 -28.81 7.95
CA ILE A 29 -1.38 -29.96 7.13
C ILE A 29 -1.98 -29.89 5.72
N LEU A 30 -3.28 -29.59 5.62
CA LEU A 30 -4.02 -29.54 4.34
C LEU A 30 -3.68 -28.28 3.55
N VAL A 31 -3.52 -27.14 4.23
CA VAL A 31 -3.18 -25.85 3.63
C VAL A 31 -1.70 -25.57 3.86
N LYS A 32 -0.84 -26.31 3.16
CA LYS A 32 0.55 -25.88 2.98
C LYS A 32 0.57 -24.67 2.06
N SER A 33 0.48 -23.48 2.65
CA SER A 33 0.81 -22.25 1.94
C SER A 33 2.25 -22.38 1.47
N ARG A 34 2.44 -22.54 0.14
CA ARG A 34 3.77 -22.64 -0.46
C ARG A 34 4.46 -21.30 -0.25
N LYS A 35 5.20 -21.17 0.86
CA LYS A 35 6.20 -20.13 1.01
C LYS A 35 7.25 -20.40 -0.06
N LEU A 36 7.26 -19.57 -1.09
CA LEU A 36 8.28 -19.64 -2.11
C LEU A 36 9.64 -19.45 -1.42
N ARG A 37 10.52 -20.46 -1.49
CA ARG A 37 11.88 -20.43 -0.92
C ARG A 37 12.76 -19.39 -1.62
N GLU A 38 12.36 -19.01 -2.83
CA GLU A 38 12.98 -18.01 -3.68
C GLU A 38 11.85 -17.13 -4.23
N THR A 39 11.98 -15.81 -4.22
CA THR A 39 11.04 -14.94 -4.93
C THR A 39 10.93 -15.44 -6.38
N ALA A 40 9.70 -15.64 -6.89
CA ALA A 40 9.48 -16.03 -8.28
C ALA A 40 10.11 -15.03 -9.29
N ILE A 41 10.51 -13.86 -8.80
CA ILE A 41 11.37 -12.90 -9.46
C ILE A 41 12.77 -13.08 -8.85
N LYS A 42 13.68 -13.70 -9.61
CA LYS A 42 15.11 -13.52 -9.38
C LYS A 42 15.43 -12.07 -9.75
N ILE A 43 15.53 -11.21 -8.75
CA ILE A 43 16.15 -9.91 -8.91
C ILE A 43 17.63 -10.20 -8.81
N ASP A 44 18.29 -10.41 -9.95
CA ASP A 44 19.74 -10.28 -9.99
C ASP A 44 20.07 -8.94 -9.32
N PRO A 45 21.06 -8.89 -8.40
CA PRO A 45 21.47 -7.62 -7.83
C PRO A 45 21.71 -6.69 -9.01
N PRO A 46 21.10 -5.49 -9.03
CA PRO A 46 21.33 -4.58 -10.15
C PRO A 46 22.85 -4.48 -10.30
N PRO A 47 23.41 -4.57 -11.52
CA PRO A 47 24.80 -4.21 -11.72
C PRO A 47 24.98 -2.86 -11.03
N SER A 48 25.80 -2.87 -9.99
CA SER A 48 26.25 -1.75 -9.17
C SER A 48 25.30 -0.55 -9.18
N ALA A 49 24.50 -0.38 -8.12
CA ALA A 49 23.79 0.85 -7.81
C ALA A 49 23.39 1.62 -9.08
N VAL A 50 22.24 1.28 -9.68
CA VAL A 50 21.67 2.12 -10.74
C VAL A 50 21.73 3.54 -10.17
N PRO A 51 22.59 4.44 -10.70
CA PRO A 51 22.66 5.80 -10.21
C PRO A 51 21.24 6.27 -10.37
N GLY A 52 20.59 6.60 -9.24
CA GLY A 52 19.14 6.71 -9.13
C GLY A 52 18.62 7.27 -10.42
N ALA A 53 17.96 6.40 -11.22
CA ALA A 53 17.69 6.65 -12.62
C ALA A 53 17.14 8.07 -12.66
N ALA A 54 17.97 8.99 -13.19
CA ALA A 54 17.64 10.39 -13.17
C ALA A 54 16.27 10.44 -13.83
N LEU A 55 15.25 10.75 -13.03
CA LEU A 55 13.91 10.98 -13.53
C LEU A 55 14.13 11.86 -14.73
N ALA A 56 13.79 11.36 -15.93
CA ALA A 56 13.83 12.18 -17.13
C ALA A 56 13.16 13.49 -16.72
N ALA A 57 13.95 14.56 -16.72
CA ALA A 57 13.64 15.75 -15.94
C ALA A 57 12.21 16.15 -16.27
N LEU A 58 11.30 15.92 -15.31
CA LEU A 58 9.91 16.25 -15.54
C LEU A 58 9.88 17.72 -15.90
N ALA A 59 9.18 18.04 -16.99
CA ALA A 59 8.93 19.42 -17.32
C ALA A 59 8.37 20.13 -16.07
N PRO A 60 8.81 21.37 -15.79
CA PRO A 60 8.32 22.09 -14.63
C PRO A 60 6.80 22.10 -14.64
N ILE A 61 6.19 21.75 -13.50
CA ILE A 61 4.74 21.63 -13.40
C ILE A 61 4.03 22.98 -13.47
N GLY A 62 4.71 24.08 -13.14
CA GLY A 62 4.17 25.44 -13.17
C GLY A 62 3.41 25.79 -14.46
N PRO A 63 4.05 25.75 -15.65
CA PRO A 63 3.36 25.99 -16.93
C PRO A 63 2.21 25.02 -17.21
N LEU A 64 2.34 23.76 -16.79
CA LEU A 64 1.32 22.73 -17.00
C LEU A 64 0.07 22.95 -16.13
N LEU A 65 0.25 23.43 -14.89
CA LEU A 65 -0.85 23.80 -13.99
C LEU A 65 -1.69 24.94 -14.57
N VAL A 66 -1.05 25.92 -15.21
CA VAL A 66 -1.76 27.04 -15.87
C VAL A 66 -2.65 26.54 -17.00
N SER A 67 -2.19 25.55 -17.77
CA SER A 67 -3.00 24.92 -18.83
C SER A 67 -3.96 23.83 -18.34
N SER A 68 -3.95 23.50 -17.05
CA SER A 68 -4.71 22.37 -16.50
C SER A 68 -6.17 22.74 -16.22
N ALA A 69 -7.06 21.76 -16.36
CA ALA A 69 -8.48 21.91 -16.03
C ALA A 69 -8.82 21.15 -14.75
N VAL A 70 -9.34 21.86 -13.75
CA VAL A 70 -9.71 21.29 -12.44
C VAL A 70 -10.74 20.16 -12.58
N ALA A 71 -11.71 20.29 -13.49
CA ALA A 71 -12.71 19.26 -13.76
C ALA A 71 -12.10 17.93 -14.23
N ASN A 72 -11.01 17.99 -15.02
CA ASN A 72 -10.31 16.79 -15.47
C ASN A 72 -9.55 16.15 -14.29
N GLY A 73 -8.90 16.98 -13.46
CA GLY A 73 -8.23 16.52 -12.24
C GLY A 73 -9.19 15.85 -11.26
N GLU A 74 -10.38 16.41 -11.06
CA GLU A 74 -11.42 15.84 -10.21
C GLU A 74 -11.88 14.46 -10.72
N THR A 75 -12.08 14.33 -12.04
CA THR A 75 -12.47 13.06 -12.66
C THR A 75 -11.39 11.99 -12.47
N ILE A 76 -10.12 12.35 -12.64
CA ILE A 76 -8.99 11.44 -12.45
C ILE A 76 -8.87 11.01 -10.98
N ALA A 77 -8.94 11.97 -10.04
CA ALA A 77 -8.85 11.70 -8.61
C ALA A 77 -9.98 10.77 -8.15
N LYS A 78 -11.21 10.99 -8.63
CA LYS A 78 -12.36 10.10 -8.35
C LYS A 78 -12.18 8.70 -8.93
N ARG A 79 -11.61 8.58 -10.14
CA ARG A 79 -11.43 7.28 -10.81
C ARG A 79 -10.29 6.46 -10.20
N GLN A 80 -9.20 7.11 -9.80
CA GLN A 80 -7.92 6.42 -9.52
C GLN A 80 -7.51 6.49 -8.05
N CYS A 81 -7.89 7.54 -7.32
CA CYS A 81 -7.43 7.77 -5.95
C CYS A 81 -8.53 7.50 -4.91
N ALA A 82 -9.80 7.75 -5.24
CA ALA A 82 -10.93 7.63 -4.30
C ALA A 82 -11.20 6.20 -3.79
N ALA A 83 -10.58 5.19 -4.39
CA ALA A 83 -10.65 3.82 -3.88
C ALA A 83 -9.87 3.65 -2.57
N CYS A 84 -8.82 4.45 -2.37
CA CYS A 84 -7.92 4.33 -1.22
C CYS A 84 -7.97 5.58 -0.33
N ASP A 85 -8.04 6.76 -0.93
CA ASP A 85 -7.89 8.05 -0.26
C ASP A 85 -9.21 8.81 -0.15
N THR A 86 -9.29 9.67 0.87
CA THR A 86 -10.42 10.59 1.07
C THR A 86 -10.02 12.04 0.80
N PHE A 87 -10.97 12.87 0.40
CA PHE A 87 -10.75 14.28 0.02
C PHE A 87 -11.59 15.27 0.85
N ASN A 88 -12.24 14.79 1.90
CA ASN A 88 -13.13 15.61 2.73
C ASN A 88 -12.34 16.26 3.86
N GLU A 89 -12.66 17.52 4.19
CA GLU A 89 -12.10 18.18 5.36
C GLU A 89 -12.41 17.39 6.64
N GLY A 90 -11.37 16.99 7.39
CA GLY A 90 -11.51 16.15 8.58
C GLY A 90 -12.04 14.73 8.30
N GLY A 91 -12.06 14.29 7.04
CA GLY A 91 -12.43 12.93 6.66
C GLY A 91 -11.52 11.87 7.28
N LYS A 92 -12.10 10.71 7.65
CA LYS A 92 -11.35 9.59 8.21
C LYS A 92 -10.35 9.02 7.20
N SER A 93 -9.19 8.61 7.70
CA SER A 93 -8.23 7.80 6.95
C SER A 93 -8.74 6.35 6.86
N GLY A 94 -8.59 5.74 5.68
CA GLY A 94 -9.05 4.38 5.39
C GLY A 94 -7.88 3.49 4.99
N LEU A 95 -7.90 3.02 3.74
CA LEU A 95 -6.78 2.29 3.14
C LEU A 95 -5.60 3.23 2.84
N GLY A 96 -5.89 4.49 2.51
CA GLY A 96 -4.97 5.60 2.36
C GLY A 96 -5.32 6.76 3.30
N PRO A 97 -4.39 7.74 3.45
CA PRO A 97 -4.61 8.93 4.25
C PRO A 97 -5.64 9.87 3.64
N ASN A 98 -6.12 10.82 4.43
CA ASN A 98 -6.92 11.94 3.92
C ASN A 98 -6.02 12.97 3.20
N LEU A 99 -6.34 13.22 1.92
CA LEU A 99 -5.60 14.11 1.03
C LEU A 99 -6.15 15.55 0.99
N TYR A 100 -7.20 15.87 1.77
CA TYR A 100 -7.66 17.24 1.91
C TYR A 100 -6.52 18.12 2.44
N GLY A 101 -6.13 19.17 1.70
CA GLY A 101 -5.02 20.05 2.09
C GLY A 101 -3.66 19.36 2.08
N VAL A 102 -3.42 18.42 1.16
CA VAL A 102 -2.13 17.72 1.04
C VAL A 102 -0.99 18.62 0.58
N VAL A 103 -1.27 19.64 -0.23
CA VAL A 103 -0.26 20.62 -0.69
C VAL A 103 0.20 21.45 0.51
N ALA A 104 1.52 21.63 0.65
CA ALA A 104 2.18 22.26 1.80
C ALA A 104 2.02 21.52 3.14
N ARG A 105 1.47 20.30 3.16
CA ARG A 105 1.51 19.42 4.35
C ARG A 105 2.82 18.64 4.39
N ALA A 106 3.30 18.32 5.59
CA ALA A 106 4.38 17.36 5.78
C ALA A 106 4.06 15.99 5.15
N HIS A 107 5.06 15.32 4.55
CA HIS A 107 4.88 14.07 3.81
C HIS A 107 4.15 12.96 4.59
N ALA A 108 4.34 12.91 5.91
CA ALA A 108 3.71 11.97 6.83
C ALA A 108 2.93 12.69 7.95
N GLY A 109 2.24 13.79 7.60
CA GLY A 109 1.65 14.71 8.57
C GLY A 109 0.30 14.32 9.18
N THR A 110 -0.35 13.25 8.71
CA THR A 110 -1.63 12.80 9.31
C THR A 110 -1.38 11.76 10.39
N GLU A 111 -1.53 12.14 11.66
CA GLU A 111 -1.27 11.26 12.81
C GLU A 111 -2.18 10.01 12.83
N GLU A 112 -3.33 10.07 12.16
CA GLU A 112 -4.31 8.98 12.08
C GLU A 112 -3.89 7.85 11.13
N PHE A 113 -2.86 8.03 10.29
CA PHE A 113 -2.46 7.05 9.28
C PHE A 113 -1.05 6.49 9.52
N ASN A 114 -0.91 5.17 9.42
CA ASN A 114 0.36 4.49 9.60
C ASN A 114 1.22 4.53 8.33
N PHE A 115 1.99 5.60 8.17
CA PHE A 115 2.93 5.74 7.05
C PHE A 115 4.12 4.77 7.12
N SER A 116 4.67 4.45 5.94
CA SER A 116 5.89 3.66 5.79
C SER A 116 7.13 4.42 6.32
N ASN A 117 8.15 3.67 6.74
CA ASN A 117 9.40 4.26 7.23
C ASN A 117 10.09 5.15 6.18
N ALA A 118 9.95 4.81 4.90
CA ALA A 118 10.50 5.59 3.80
C ALA A 118 9.84 6.98 3.68
N LEU A 119 8.53 7.08 3.92
CA LEU A 119 7.82 8.36 3.86
C LEU A 119 8.00 9.16 5.14
N LYS A 120 8.06 8.50 6.30
CA LYS A 120 8.40 9.13 7.59
C LYS A 120 9.82 9.72 7.60
N GLY A 121 10.75 9.14 6.83
CA GLY A 121 12.10 9.67 6.68
C GLY A 121 12.20 10.92 5.81
N LYS A 122 11.13 11.32 5.10
CA LYS A 122 11.07 12.57 4.33
C LYS A 122 10.47 13.66 5.22
N LEU A 123 11.33 14.52 5.77
CA LEU A 123 10.94 15.64 6.63
C LEU A 123 10.50 16.92 5.88
N SER A 124 10.30 16.86 4.56
CA SER A 124 9.85 18.02 3.78
C SER A 124 8.32 18.12 3.73
N GLU A 125 7.85 19.28 3.28
CA GLU A 125 6.45 19.49 2.90
C GLU A 125 6.22 19.11 1.44
N TRP A 126 4.98 18.77 1.11
CA TRP A 126 4.55 18.47 -0.25
C TRP A 126 4.48 19.73 -1.11
N SER A 127 5.46 19.94 -1.98
CA SER A 127 5.40 20.95 -3.06
C SER A 127 4.65 20.40 -4.29
N PHE A 128 4.25 21.29 -5.21
CA PHE A 128 3.64 20.85 -6.49
C PHE A 128 4.63 20.03 -7.33
N GLU A 129 5.91 20.40 -7.31
CA GLU A 129 6.99 19.69 -7.97
C GLU A 129 7.18 18.29 -7.37
N ASP A 130 7.21 18.19 -6.05
CA ASP A 130 7.33 16.90 -5.36
C ASP A 130 6.13 16.00 -5.63
N LEU A 131 4.91 16.55 -5.63
CA LEU A 131 3.70 15.82 -6.02
C LEU A 131 3.77 15.33 -7.46
N ASN A 132 4.23 16.18 -8.39
CA ASN A 132 4.36 15.79 -9.79
C ASN A 132 5.31 14.61 -9.95
N VAL A 133 6.48 14.67 -9.31
CA VAL A 133 7.45 13.58 -9.29
C VAL A 133 6.87 12.32 -8.65
N TRP A 134 6.17 12.48 -7.52
CA TRP A 134 5.54 11.39 -6.77
C TRP A 134 4.41 10.71 -7.55
N LEU A 135 3.60 11.46 -8.31
CA LEU A 135 2.51 10.91 -9.10
C LEU A 135 2.99 10.37 -10.44
N HIS A 136 4.09 10.90 -10.98
CA HIS A 136 4.61 10.46 -12.27
C HIS A 136 5.20 9.05 -12.22
N ARG A 137 5.73 8.62 -11.05
CA ARG A 137 6.40 7.33 -10.76
C ARG A 137 6.53 6.42 -11.98
N ALA A 138 7.43 6.83 -12.87
CA ALA A 138 7.76 6.11 -14.08
C ALA A 138 8.38 4.75 -13.75
N ASP A 139 8.95 4.59 -12.55
CA ASP A 139 9.45 3.34 -11.97
C ASP A 139 8.33 2.32 -11.76
N VAL A 140 7.19 2.72 -11.19
CA VAL A 140 6.06 1.81 -10.97
C VAL A 140 5.39 1.48 -12.31
N ILE A 141 5.20 2.47 -13.19
CA ILE A 141 4.63 2.25 -14.51
C ILE A 141 5.57 1.39 -15.37
N ALA A 142 6.89 1.62 -15.33
CA ALA A 142 7.88 0.82 -16.05
C ALA A 142 7.98 -0.61 -15.48
N PHE A 143 7.92 -0.78 -14.15
CA PHE A 143 7.89 -2.09 -13.51
C PHE A 143 6.60 -2.85 -13.84
N LEU A 144 5.44 -2.20 -13.80
CA LEU A 144 4.17 -2.79 -14.21
C LEU A 144 4.16 -3.12 -15.70
N ARG A 145 4.76 -2.29 -16.56
CA ARG A 145 4.97 -2.60 -17.98
C ARG A 145 5.94 -3.76 -18.20
N SER A 146 7.01 -3.87 -17.42
CA SER A 146 7.96 -5.00 -17.52
C SER A 146 7.35 -6.33 -17.07
N LEU A 147 6.37 -6.28 -16.17
CA LEU A 147 5.59 -7.45 -15.75
C LEU A 147 4.47 -7.81 -16.73
N SER A 148 4.08 -6.91 -17.64
CA SER A 148 3.04 -7.16 -18.63
C SER A 148 3.65 -7.66 -19.95
N LYS A 149 3.27 -8.87 -20.39
CA LYS A 149 3.66 -9.39 -21.72
C LYS A 149 3.12 -8.56 -22.89
N SER A 150 2.11 -7.71 -22.66
CA SER A 150 1.48 -6.86 -23.68
C SER A 150 1.14 -5.50 -23.05
N PRO A 151 2.04 -4.52 -23.07
CA PRO A 151 1.78 -3.20 -22.52
C PRO A 151 0.73 -2.48 -23.38
N VAL A 152 -0.49 -2.35 -22.85
CA VAL A 152 -1.51 -1.47 -23.43
C VAL A 152 -1.18 -0.03 -23.01
N PRO A 153 -1.10 0.94 -23.94
CA PRO A 153 -0.94 2.34 -23.56
C PRO A 153 -2.15 2.75 -22.72
N LEU A 154 -1.91 3.26 -21.51
CA LEU A 154 -2.98 3.85 -20.72
C LEU A 154 -3.52 5.06 -21.52
N PRO A 155 -4.83 5.11 -21.81
CA PRO A 155 -5.41 6.32 -22.37
C PRO A 155 -5.24 7.39 -21.30
N TRP A 156 -4.50 8.44 -21.67
CA TRP A 156 -4.49 9.69 -20.92
C TRP A 156 -5.92 10.18 -20.76
#